data_AF-A0A8J3VLY2-F1
#
_entry.id   AF-A0A8J3VLY2-F1
#
_cell.length_a   1.000
_cell.length_b   1.000
_cell.length_c   1.000
_cell.angle_alpha   90.00
_cell.angle_beta   90.00
_cell.angle_gamma   90.00
#
_symmetry.space_group_name_H-M   'P 1'
#
loop_
_entity.id
_entity.type
_entity.pdbx_description
1 polymer ?
#
loop_
_entity_poly.entity_id
_entity_poly.type
_entity_poly.pdbx_seq_one_letter_code
_entity_poly.pdbx_strand_id
1 'polypeptide(L)'
;MNRHPEWCTQDTRCTAAHVTGGEHASPPEIWETDYGRIIGTRYQTGSGTRAGHGWLEIRVVVTLPAAEAAAQDLARQLIAGTYQAVAHLLGQQPANGEKAAPQADVLITRGLPGCGKTTLARRWVAAAPGRARISRDDLRAMLHHGPRGEQTEKQVTDAAHAAAKILLRQGISVIFDETNLPEAHYQQLLDLAREEAANPVTVDLRHVPLAVCLRRNASRHGAARVPERIIRAMHAQHVTPTLKGHLR
;
A
#
# COMPACT_ATOMS: atom_id res chain seq x y z
N MET A 1 6.67 -17.84 -32.48
CA MET A 1 5.55 -16.97 -32.92
C MET A 1 4.99 -16.25 -31.70
N ASN A 2 4.92 -14.93 -31.78
CA ASN A 2 4.73 -13.99 -30.66
C ASN A 2 3.49 -14.32 -29.81
N ARG A 3 3.71 -14.56 -28.52
CA ARG A 3 2.70 -14.94 -27.53
C ARG A 3 2.08 -13.71 -26.83
N HIS A 4 1.68 -12.69 -27.59
CA HIS A 4 0.94 -11.55 -27.05
C HIS A 4 -0.53 -11.62 -27.50
N PRO A 5 -1.49 -11.37 -26.60
CA PRO A 5 -2.87 -11.15 -27.00
C PRO A 5 -3.00 -9.93 -27.92
N GLU A 6 -4.00 -9.93 -28.81
CA GLU A 6 -4.21 -8.86 -29.80
C GLU A 6 -4.40 -7.47 -29.18
N TRP A 7 -4.95 -7.42 -27.96
CA TRP A 7 -5.18 -6.19 -27.22
C TRP A 7 -3.92 -5.65 -26.50
N CYS A 8 -2.82 -6.41 -26.48
CA CYS A 8 -1.60 -6.03 -25.76
C CYS A 8 -0.81 -4.97 -26.54
N THR A 9 -0.41 -3.91 -25.84
CA THR A 9 0.38 -2.78 -26.39
C THR A 9 1.75 -3.17 -26.90
N GLN A 10 2.34 -4.22 -26.31
CA GLN A 10 3.72 -4.66 -26.60
C GLN A 10 4.78 -3.57 -26.40
N ASP A 11 4.45 -2.50 -25.67
CA ASP A 11 5.37 -1.42 -25.33
C ASP A 11 5.90 -1.56 -23.89
N THR A 12 6.53 -0.51 -23.37
CA THR A 12 7.08 -0.46 -21.99
C THR A 12 6.11 -0.84 -20.87
N ARG A 13 4.79 -0.82 -21.12
CA ARG A 13 3.75 -1.22 -20.16
C ARG A 13 3.51 -2.72 -20.14
N CYS A 14 3.89 -3.42 -21.21
CA CYS A 14 3.88 -4.87 -21.26
C CYS A 14 5.23 -5.42 -20.82
N THR A 15 5.24 -6.16 -19.71
CA THR A 15 6.46 -6.82 -19.21
C THR A 15 6.63 -8.23 -19.78
N ALA A 16 5.58 -8.81 -20.37
CA ALA A 16 5.61 -10.14 -20.98
C ALA A 16 6.55 -10.28 -22.19
N ALA A 17 6.95 -9.17 -22.81
CA ALA A 17 7.93 -9.18 -23.91
C ALA A 17 9.36 -9.47 -23.44
N HIS A 18 9.65 -9.23 -22.15
CA HIS A 18 11.00 -9.28 -21.59
C HIS A 18 11.13 -10.28 -20.43
N VAL A 19 10.00 -10.73 -19.87
CA VAL A 19 9.96 -11.61 -18.70
C VAL A 19 9.02 -12.78 -18.98
N THR A 20 9.51 -14.01 -18.84
CA THR A 20 8.67 -15.22 -18.94
C THR A 20 7.59 -15.18 -17.86
N GLY A 21 6.32 -15.20 -18.28
CA GLY A 21 5.18 -15.06 -17.36
C GLY A 21 4.88 -13.62 -16.94
N GLY A 22 5.52 -12.62 -17.56
CA GLY A 22 5.23 -11.20 -17.35
C GLY A 22 3.80 -10.80 -17.74
N GLU A 23 3.51 -9.52 -17.55
CA GLU A 23 2.19 -8.93 -17.66
C GLU A 23 1.97 -8.34 -19.06
N HIS A 24 0.82 -8.64 -19.64
CA HIS A 24 0.29 -7.96 -20.82
C HIS A 24 -0.53 -6.76 -20.37
N ALA A 25 -0.39 -5.62 -21.05
CA ALA A 25 -1.10 -4.39 -20.74
C ALA A 25 -1.78 -3.82 -21.98
N SER A 26 -3.04 -3.40 -21.85
CA SER A 26 -3.79 -2.74 -22.93
C SER A 26 -3.32 -1.29 -23.13
N PRO A 27 -3.66 -0.65 -24.27
CA PRO A 27 -3.65 0.80 -24.34
C PRO A 27 -4.50 1.36 -23.20
N PRO A 28 -4.13 2.51 -22.60
CA PRO A 28 -4.92 3.07 -21.53
C PRO A 28 -6.15 3.73 -22.17
N GLU A 29 -7.33 3.38 -21.70
CA GLU A 29 -8.52 4.14 -22.05
C GLU A 29 -8.55 5.40 -21.18
N ILE A 30 -8.55 6.58 -21.80
CA ILE A 30 -8.46 7.86 -21.09
C ILE A 30 -9.72 8.67 -21.40
N TRP A 31 -10.46 9.02 -20.37
CA TRP A 31 -11.63 9.89 -20.45
C TRP A 31 -11.32 11.20 -19.74
N GLU A 32 -11.40 12.31 -20.49
CA GLU A 32 -11.40 13.66 -19.93
C GLU A 32 -12.85 14.06 -19.65
N THR A 33 -13.11 14.54 -18.45
CA THR A 33 -14.45 14.90 -17.96
C THR A 33 -14.41 16.27 -17.31
N ASP A 34 -15.58 16.86 -17.07
CA ASP A 34 -15.69 18.14 -16.35
C ASP A 34 -15.13 18.08 -14.92
N TYR A 35 -14.99 16.89 -14.35
CA TYR A 35 -14.53 16.68 -12.98
C TYR A 35 -13.05 16.24 -12.90
N GLY A 36 -12.42 15.99 -14.04
CA GLY A 36 -11.03 15.52 -14.14
C GLY A 36 -10.88 14.34 -15.10
N ARG A 37 -9.87 13.52 -14.87
CA ARG A 37 -9.45 12.46 -15.79
C ARG A 37 -9.66 11.08 -15.17
N ILE A 38 -10.22 10.16 -15.96
CA ILE A 38 -10.34 8.74 -15.62
C ILE A 38 -9.48 7.94 -16.61
N ILE A 39 -8.66 7.02 -16.09
CA ILE A 39 -7.76 6.20 -16.90
C ILE A 39 -7.99 4.73 -16.53
N GLY A 40 -8.35 3.90 -17.51
CA GLY A 40 -8.49 2.45 -17.37
C GLY A 40 -7.38 1.71 -18.11
N THR A 41 -6.66 0.81 -17.46
CA THR A 41 -5.68 -0.08 -18.12
C THR A 41 -5.93 -1.52 -17.71
N ARG A 42 -6.18 -2.37 -18.69
CA ARG A 42 -6.38 -3.80 -18.46
C ARG A 42 -5.03 -4.52 -18.47
N TYR A 43 -4.86 -5.41 -17.50
CA TYR A 43 -3.69 -6.25 -17.34
C TYR A 43 -4.05 -7.74 -17.33
N GLN A 44 -3.10 -8.57 -17.72
CA GLN A 44 -3.23 -10.02 -17.63
C GLN A 44 -1.86 -10.69 -17.53
N THR A 45 -1.73 -11.68 -16.64
CA THR A 45 -0.55 -12.57 -16.60
C THR A 45 -0.68 -13.74 -17.60
N GLY A 46 0.47 -14.29 -18.00
CA GLY A 46 0.54 -15.57 -18.72
C GLY A 46 1.35 -15.52 -20.01
N SER A 47 1.82 -16.70 -20.45
CA SER A 47 2.56 -16.85 -21.71
C SER A 47 1.84 -17.82 -22.65
N GLY A 48 1.41 -17.34 -23.82
CA GLY A 48 0.80 -18.19 -24.86
C GLY A 48 -0.65 -18.54 -24.58
N THR A 49 -1.05 -19.81 -24.82
CA THR A 49 -2.46 -20.25 -24.81
C THR A 49 -3.07 -20.48 -23.43
N ARG A 50 -2.31 -20.32 -22.33
CA ARG A 50 -2.85 -20.36 -20.96
C ARG A 50 -2.97 -18.95 -20.40
N ALA A 51 -4.21 -18.43 -20.41
CA ALA A 51 -4.55 -17.17 -19.77
C ALA A 51 -4.37 -17.29 -18.24
N GLY A 52 -3.55 -16.44 -17.65
CA GLY A 52 -3.48 -16.26 -16.20
C GLY A 52 -4.55 -15.30 -15.69
N HIS A 53 -4.39 -14.83 -14.44
CA HIS A 53 -5.30 -13.86 -13.84
C HIS A 53 -5.18 -12.50 -14.54
N GLY A 54 -6.34 -11.87 -14.77
CA GLY A 54 -6.45 -10.51 -15.30
C GLY A 54 -7.02 -9.55 -14.27
N TRP A 55 -6.67 -8.28 -14.38
CA TRP A 55 -7.20 -7.20 -13.55
C TRP A 55 -7.32 -5.91 -14.35
N LEU A 56 -8.13 -4.99 -13.85
CA LEU A 56 -8.27 -3.64 -14.40
C LEU A 56 -7.72 -2.65 -13.37
N GLU A 57 -6.76 -1.83 -13.78
CA GLU A 57 -6.33 -0.68 -13.01
C GLU A 57 -7.15 0.54 -13.45
N ILE A 58 -7.84 1.19 -12.51
CA ILE A 58 -8.51 2.47 -12.74
C ILE A 58 -7.79 3.55 -11.94
N ARG A 59 -7.34 4.60 -12.60
CA ARG A 59 -6.79 5.82 -11.96
C ARG A 59 -7.75 6.96 -12.19
N VAL A 60 -8.12 7.63 -11.11
CA VAL A 60 -8.99 8.81 -11.15
C VAL A 60 -8.20 10.00 -10.63
N VAL A 61 -8.14 11.06 -11.44
CA VAL A 61 -7.46 12.31 -11.10
C VAL A 61 -8.49 13.42 -11.16
N VAL A 62 -8.87 13.94 -9.99
CA VAL A 62 -9.87 15.00 -9.85
C VAL A 62 -9.26 16.25 -9.24
N THR A 63 -9.86 17.40 -9.55
CA THR A 63 -9.53 18.65 -8.85
C THR A 63 -10.34 18.73 -7.56
N LEU A 64 -9.68 18.99 -6.43
CA LEU A 64 -10.34 19.15 -5.15
C LEU A 64 -10.57 20.64 -4.82
N PRO A 65 -11.58 20.96 -4.00
CA PRO A 65 -11.77 22.31 -3.46
C PRO A 65 -10.51 22.83 -2.74
N ALA A 66 -10.31 24.15 -2.74
CA ALA A 66 -9.15 24.76 -2.08
C ALA A 66 -9.19 24.65 -0.54
N ALA A 67 -10.40 24.59 0.03
CA ALA A 67 -10.57 24.46 1.47
C ALA A 67 -10.28 23.01 1.92
N GLU A 68 -9.30 22.83 2.81
CA GLU A 68 -8.82 21.51 3.26
C GLU A 68 -9.95 20.60 3.77
N ALA A 69 -10.87 21.13 4.58
CA ALA A 69 -11.98 20.34 5.11
C ALA A 69 -12.92 19.83 4.00
N ALA A 70 -13.21 20.67 3.00
CA ALA A 70 -14.03 20.31 1.86
C ALA A 70 -13.32 19.34 0.91
N ALA A 71 -12.00 19.52 0.72
CA ALA A 71 -11.16 18.59 -0.05
C ALA A 71 -11.15 17.19 0.57
N GLN A 72 -10.97 17.10 1.89
CA GLN A 72 -10.99 15.83 2.63
C GLN A 72 -12.37 15.18 2.59
N ASP A 73 -13.45 15.96 2.67
CA ASP A 73 -14.80 15.41 2.61
C ASP A 73 -15.13 14.85 1.22
N LEU A 74 -14.85 15.62 0.16
CA LEU A 74 -15.04 15.16 -1.22
C LEU A 74 -14.18 13.93 -1.52
N ALA A 75 -12.93 13.89 -1.04
CA ALA A 75 -12.08 12.72 -1.21
C ALA A 75 -12.68 11.46 -0.56
N ARG A 76 -13.25 11.58 0.66
CA ARG A 76 -13.93 10.45 1.33
C ARG A 76 -15.16 10.01 0.55
N GLN A 77 -15.98 10.95 0.08
CA GLN A 77 -17.18 10.65 -0.70
C GLN A 77 -16.84 9.96 -2.03
N LEU A 78 -15.81 10.42 -2.73
CA LEU A 78 -15.35 9.80 -3.97
C LEU A 78 -14.87 8.37 -3.75
N ILE A 79 -14.09 8.10 -2.69
CA ILE A 79 -13.63 6.75 -2.37
C ILE A 79 -14.83 5.83 -2.06
N ALA A 80 -15.76 6.29 -1.23
CA ALA A 80 -16.93 5.51 -0.85
C ALA A 80 -17.87 5.24 -2.05
N GLY A 81 -18.13 6.26 -2.86
CA GLY A 81 -18.94 6.13 -4.08
C GLY A 81 -18.29 5.20 -5.11
N THR A 82 -16.97 5.30 -5.29
CA THR A 82 -16.22 4.39 -6.17
C THR A 82 -16.35 2.95 -5.69
N TYR A 83 -16.20 2.70 -4.39
CA TYR A 83 -16.38 1.36 -3.83
C TYR A 83 -17.78 0.82 -4.09
N GLN A 84 -18.83 1.60 -3.84
CA GLN A 84 -20.21 1.18 -4.09
C GLN A 84 -20.47 0.88 -5.56
N ALA A 85 -19.99 1.73 -6.46
CA ALA A 85 -20.11 1.52 -7.90
C ALA A 85 -19.41 0.23 -8.35
N VAL A 86 -18.19 -0.01 -7.88
CA VAL A 86 -17.42 -1.23 -8.19
C VAL A 86 -18.09 -2.47 -7.62
N ALA A 87 -18.53 -2.45 -6.36
CA ALA A 87 -19.23 -3.57 -5.73
C ALA A 87 -20.51 -3.93 -6.50
N HIS A 88 -21.28 -2.91 -6.90
CA HIS A 88 -22.48 -3.10 -7.72
C HIS A 88 -22.17 -3.74 -9.08
N LEU A 89 -21.17 -3.22 -9.81
CA LEU A 89 -20.79 -3.72 -11.14
C LEU A 89 -20.22 -5.13 -11.12
N LEU A 90 -19.51 -5.51 -10.06
CA LEU A 90 -18.92 -6.84 -9.91
C LEU A 90 -19.88 -7.87 -9.31
N GLY A 91 -21.18 -7.56 -9.21
CA GLY A 91 -22.19 -8.47 -8.69
C GLY A 91 -22.05 -8.78 -7.20
N GLN A 92 -21.24 -8.01 -6.48
CA GLN A 92 -21.18 -8.06 -5.02
C GLN A 92 -22.30 -7.18 -4.47
N GLN A 93 -23.55 -7.64 -4.59
CA GLN A 93 -24.62 -7.09 -3.76
C GLN A 93 -24.27 -7.42 -2.30
N PRO A 94 -24.19 -6.44 -1.39
CA PRO A 94 -24.26 -6.77 0.03
C PRO A 94 -25.59 -7.49 0.23
N ALA A 95 -25.55 -8.72 0.73
CA ALA A 95 -26.76 -9.50 0.97
C ALA A 95 -27.74 -8.66 1.80
N ASN A 96 -28.96 -8.47 1.28
CA ASN A 96 -30.05 -7.83 2.00
C ASN A 96 -30.24 -8.55 3.35
N GLY A 97 -29.86 -7.90 4.46
CA GLY A 97 -30.06 -8.41 5.81
C GLY A 97 -28.83 -8.38 6.72
N GLU A 98 -27.62 -8.19 6.19
CA GLU A 98 -26.44 -7.89 7.00
C GLU A 98 -26.11 -6.39 6.90
N LYS A 99 -25.86 -5.76 8.04
CA LYS A 99 -25.38 -4.37 8.09
C LYS A 99 -24.23 -4.15 7.12
N ALA A 100 -24.30 -3.05 6.38
CA ALA A 100 -23.22 -2.58 5.52
C ALA A 100 -21.93 -2.20 6.29
N ALA A 101 -20.82 -2.32 5.56
CA ALA A 101 -19.53 -1.62 5.66
C ALA A 101 -18.35 -2.38 6.32
N PRO A 102 -17.11 -2.24 5.77
CA PRO A 102 -15.90 -2.89 6.29
C PRO A 102 -15.65 -2.50 7.74
N GLN A 103 -15.30 -3.49 8.58
CA GLN A 103 -15.40 -3.34 10.03
C GLN A 103 -14.28 -2.47 10.64
N ALA A 104 -13.16 -2.28 9.95
CA ALA A 104 -12.07 -1.36 10.29
C ALA A 104 -11.05 -1.37 9.15
N ASP A 105 -10.22 -0.33 9.03
CA ASP A 105 -9.12 -0.32 8.07
C ASP A 105 -7.81 -0.83 8.70
N VAL A 106 -7.01 -1.53 7.90
CA VAL A 106 -5.59 -1.82 8.18
C VAL A 106 -4.73 -1.01 7.22
N LEU A 107 -4.18 0.09 7.70
CA LEU A 107 -3.28 0.94 6.93
C LEU A 107 -1.84 0.41 7.02
N ILE A 108 -1.23 0.21 5.86
CA ILE A 108 0.13 -0.33 5.74
C ILE A 108 1.01 0.73 5.08
N THR A 109 1.85 1.40 5.86
CA THR A 109 2.78 2.39 5.29
C THR A 109 3.95 1.69 4.61
N ARG A 110 4.30 2.08 3.38
CA ARG A 110 5.52 1.63 2.69
C ARG A 110 6.42 2.81 2.41
N GLY A 111 7.70 2.74 2.80
CA GLY A 111 8.66 3.80 2.46
C GLY A 111 9.89 3.87 3.34
N LEU A 112 10.88 4.63 2.91
CA LEU A 112 12.18 4.74 3.55
C LEU A 112 12.13 5.45 4.92
N PRO A 113 13.08 5.19 5.83
CA PRO A 113 13.32 6.07 6.97
C PRO A 113 13.46 7.52 6.51
N GLY A 114 12.77 8.45 7.18
CA GLY A 114 12.76 9.87 6.79
C GLY A 114 11.67 10.29 5.79
N CYS A 115 10.92 9.37 5.17
CA CYS A 115 9.91 9.76 4.16
C CYS A 115 8.65 10.42 4.73
N GLY A 116 8.32 10.20 6.02
CA GLY A 116 7.20 10.88 6.70
C GLY A 116 6.14 9.96 7.32
N LYS A 117 6.32 8.63 7.28
CA LYS A 117 5.37 7.62 7.80
C LYS A 117 4.84 7.94 9.19
N THR A 118 5.72 8.12 10.17
CA THR A 118 5.33 8.40 11.56
C THR A 118 4.54 9.70 11.71
N THR A 119 4.90 10.73 10.94
CA THR A 119 4.13 11.99 10.94
C THR A 119 2.73 11.78 10.38
N LEU A 120 2.62 11.04 9.27
CA LEU A 120 1.34 10.69 8.67
C LEU A 120 0.50 9.83 9.63
N ALA A 121 1.08 8.78 10.21
CA ALA A 121 0.39 7.88 11.12
C ALA A 121 -0.14 8.59 12.37
N ARG A 122 0.66 9.47 12.98
CA ARG A 122 0.23 10.29 14.12
C ARG A 122 -0.93 11.23 13.75
N ARG A 123 -0.85 11.90 12.60
CA ARG A 123 -1.93 12.77 12.10
C ARG A 123 -3.20 11.97 11.82
N TRP A 124 -3.07 10.80 11.22
CA TRP A 124 -4.20 9.94 10.91
C TRP A 124 -4.95 9.47 12.16
N VAL A 125 -4.21 9.05 13.20
CA VAL A 125 -4.80 8.72 14.52
C VAL A 125 -5.46 9.94 15.16
N ALA A 126 -4.80 11.11 15.14
CA ALA A 126 -5.35 12.31 15.76
C ALA A 126 -6.60 12.85 15.04
N ALA A 127 -6.80 12.52 13.76
CA ALA A 127 -7.87 13.06 12.94
C ALA A 127 -9.26 12.47 13.25
N ALA A 128 -9.35 11.31 13.89
CA ALA A 128 -10.64 10.72 14.29
C ALA A 128 -10.50 9.70 15.43
N PRO A 129 -11.51 9.58 16.31
CA PRO A 129 -11.58 8.46 17.25
C PRO A 129 -11.71 7.12 16.51
N GLY A 130 -11.46 6.01 17.21
CA GLY A 130 -11.52 4.67 16.60
C GLY A 130 -10.34 4.37 15.67
N ARG A 131 -9.20 5.04 15.89
CA ARG A 131 -7.95 4.83 15.15
C ARG A 131 -6.79 4.59 16.10
N ALA A 132 -5.92 3.65 15.77
CA ALA A 132 -4.76 3.31 16.56
C ALA A 132 -3.51 3.18 15.68
N ARG A 133 -2.35 3.57 16.24
CA ARG A 133 -1.05 3.37 15.60
C ARG A 133 -0.32 2.24 16.27
N ILE A 134 0.20 1.31 15.48
CA ILE A 134 1.08 0.23 15.92
C ILE A 134 2.46 0.45 15.30
N SER A 135 3.50 0.38 16.13
CA SER A 135 4.88 0.51 15.69
C SER A 135 5.77 -0.47 16.44
N ARG A 136 6.45 -1.34 15.69
CA ARG A 136 7.43 -2.27 16.26
C ARG A 136 8.61 -1.58 16.93
N ASP A 137 8.99 -0.37 16.50
CA ASP A 137 10.04 0.39 17.16
C ASP A 137 9.63 0.82 18.58
N ASP A 138 8.39 1.28 18.75
CA ASP A 138 7.84 1.64 20.07
C ASP A 138 7.61 0.39 20.94
N LEU A 139 7.08 -0.69 20.36
CA LEU A 139 6.90 -1.96 21.08
C LEU A 139 8.24 -2.54 21.53
N ARG A 140 9.29 -2.46 20.73
CA ARG A 140 10.63 -2.90 21.13
C ARG A 140 11.20 -2.07 22.28
N ALA A 141 11.00 -0.76 22.23
CA ALA A 141 11.41 0.13 23.33
C ALA A 141 10.65 -0.20 24.62
N MET A 142 9.35 -0.47 24.51
CA MET A 142 8.48 -0.82 25.64
C MET A 142 8.79 -2.19 26.25
N LEU A 143 8.97 -3.23 25.42
CA LEU A 143 9.09 -4.62 25.88
C LEU A 143 10.50 -5.01 26.29
N HIS A 144 11.52 -4.41 25.67
CA HIS A 144 12.91 -4.89 25.80
C HIS A 144 13.92 -3.79 26.12
N HIS A 145 13.51 -2.52 26.27
CA HIS A 145 14.42 -1.38 26.40
C HIS A 145 15.38 -1.19 25.21
N GLY A 146 15.01 -1.67 24.01
CA GLY A 146 15.68 -1.33 22.75
C GLY A 146 16.64 -2.34 22.08
N PRO A 147 17.18 -3.41 22.70
CA PRO A 147 18.02 -4.39 22.00
C PRO A 147 17.26 -5.05 20.84
N ARG A 148 18.01 -5.40 19.79
CA ARG A 148 17.53 -6.20 18.67
C ARG A 148 18.16 -7.59 18.73
N GLY A 149 17.31 -8.61 18.72
CA GLY A 149 17.67 -10.03 18.65
C GLY A 149 16.51 -10.82 18.04
N GLU A 150 16.80 -12.00 17.51
CA GLU A 150 15.81 -12.82 16.78
C GLU A 150 14.57 -13.13 17.63
N GLN A 151 14.78 -13.61 18.86
CA GLN A 151 13.68 -13.90 19.79
C GLN A 151 12.87 -12.65 20.15
N THR A 152 13.54 -11.52 20.40
CA THR A 152 12.87 -10.25 20.71
C THR A 152 12.07 -9.71 19.51
N GLU A 153 12.55 -9.87 18.27
CA GLU A 153 11.81 -9.43 17.09
C GLU A 153 10.55 -10.27 16.86
N LYS A 154 10.61 -11.58 17.15
CA LYS A 154 9.43 -12.43 17.10
C LYS A 154 8.38 -11.97 18.12
N GLN A 155 8.78 -11.76 19.37
CA GLN A 155 7.88 -11.29 20.45
C GLN A 155 7.23 -9.94 20.10
N VAL A 156 8.02 -9.00 19.56
CA VAL A 156 7.53 -7.69 19.11
C VAL A 156 6.53 -7.82 17.96
N THR A 157 6.77 -8.73 17.01
CA THR A 157 5.86 -8.98 15.88
C THR A 157 4.55 -9.62 16.36
N ASP A 158 4.64 -10.66 17.20
CA ASP A 158 3.48 -11.34 17.78
C ASP A 158 2.62 -10.34 18.59
N ALA A 159 3.25 -9.48 19.40
CA ALA A 159 2.56 -8.43 20.15
C ALA A 159 1.86 -7.40 19.24
N ALA A 160 2.54 -6.97 18.17
CA ALA A 160 1.97 -6.03 17.21
C ALA A 160 0.72 -6.62 16.52
N HIS A 161 0.82 -7.87 16.05
CA HIS A 161 -0.28 -8.55 15.38
C HIS A 161 -1.44 -8.83 16.35
N ALA A 162 -1.16 -9.30 17.57
CA ALA A 162 -2.19 -9.55 18.57
C ALA A 162 -2.96 -8.27 18.93
N ALA A 163 -2.24 -7.16 19.15
CA ALA A 163 -2.86 -5.86 19.39
C ALA A 163 -3.74 -5.43 18.22
N ALA A 164 -3.25 -5.56 16.97
CA ALA A 164 -4.01 -5.22 15.78
C ALA A 164 -5.31 -6.03 15.69
N LYS A 165 -5.24 -7.35 15.84
CA LYS A 165 -6.41 -8.24 15.78
C LYS A 165 -7.48 -7.86 16.80
N ILE A 166 -7.08 -7.62 18.05
CA ILE A 166 -8.02 -7.21 19.12
C ILE A 166 -8.70 -5.88 18.77
N LEU A 167 -7.92 -4.88 18.32
CA LEU A 167 -8.45 -3.56 17.95
C LEU A 167 -9.41 -3.65 16.76
N LEU A 168 -9.04 -4.40 15.72
CA LEU A 168 -9.88 -4.59 14.52
C LEU A 168 -11.22 -5.26 14.87
N ARG A 169 -11.22 -6.29 15.73
CA ARG A 169 -12.45 -6.94 16.23
C ARG A 169 -13.33 -6.00 17.04
N GLN A 170 -12.78 -4.93 17.59
CA GLN A 170 -13.50 -3.86 18.29
C GLN A 170 -13.95 -2.74 17.33
N GLY A 171 -13.72 -2.86 16.03
CA GLY A 171 -14.02 -1.84 15.03
C GLY A 171 -13.04 -0.68 15.00
N ILE A 172 -11.86 -0.83 15.62
CA ILE A 172 -10.81 0.19 15.66
C ILE A 172 -9.88 -0.03 14.47
N SER A 173 -9.76 0.98 13.61
CA SER A 173 -8.83 0.96 12.48
C SER A 173 -7.40 1.11 12.96
N VAL A 174 -6.47 0.39 12.34
CA VAL A 174 -5.06 0.38 12.73
C VAL A 174 -4.16 0.84 11.60
N ILE A 175 -3.10 1.59 11.93
CA ILE A 175 -2.00 1.90 11.01
C ILE A 175 -0.69 1.29 11.52
N PHE A 176 -0.04 0.49 10.68
CA PHE A 176 1.31 -0.02 10.91
C PHE A 176 2.35 1.00 10.44
N ASP A 177 2.92 1.74 11.40
CA ASP A 177 3.96 2.75 11.17
C ASP A 177 5.34 2.09 11.09
N GLU A 178 5.58 1.42 9.97
CA GLU A 178 6.78 0.66 9.67
C GLU A 178 7.25 0.89 8.24
N THR A 179 8.45 0.46 7.89
CA THR A 179 8.95 0.64 6.51
C THR A 179 8.20 -0.22 5.50
N ASN A 180 7.77 -1.43 5.87
CA ASN A 180 7.07 -2.44 5.05
C ASN A 180 7.58 -2.51 3.60
N LEU A 181 8.91 -2.42 3.44
CA LEU A 181 9.57 -2.49 2.14
C LEU A 181 9.74 -3.94 1.66
N PRO A 182 10.18 -4.89 2.51
CA PRO A 182 10.17 -6.30 2.14
C PRO A 182 8.75 -6.80 1.86
N GLU A 183 8.57 -7.50 0.75
CA GLU A 183 7.25 -7.98 0.31
C GLU A 183 6.64 -8.98 1.30
N ALA A 184 7.46 -9.81 1.94
CA ALA A 184 6.99 -10.77 2.95
C ALA A 184 6.26 -10.09 4.12
N HIS A 185 6.80 -8.97 4.65
CA HIS A 185 6.13 -8.23 5.73
C HIS A 185 4.83 -7.57 5.26
N TYR A 186 4.82 -7.06 4.02
CA TYR A 186 3.62 -6.48 3.43
C TYR A 186 2.51 -7.53 3.28
N GLN A 187 2.84 -8.72 2.77
CA GLN A 187 1.89 -9.82 2.64
C GLN A 187 1.37 -10.31 3.99
N GLN A 188 2.23 -10.41 5.02
CA GLN A 188 1.78 -10.75 6.38
C GLN A 188 0.71 -9.79 6.92
N LEU A 189 0.83 -8.50 6.63
CA LEU A 189 -0.16 -7.51 7.07
C LEU A 189 -1.44 -7.55 6.22
N LEU A 190 -1.34 -7.89 4.92
CA LEU A 190 -2.51 -8.16 4.09
C LEU A 190 -3.26 -9.41 4.57
N ASP A 191 -2.54 -10.48 4.92
CA ASP A 191 -3.11 -11.70 5.45
C ASP A 191 -3.82 -11.41 6.78
N LEU A 192 -3.20 -10.64 7.68
CA LEU A 192 -3.84 -10.19 8.93
C LEU A 192 -5.13 -9.40 8.66
N ALA A 193 -5.13 -8.50 7.67
CA ALA A 193 -6.35 -7.76 7.31
C ALA A 193 -7.46 -8.69 6.82
N ARG A 194 -7.12 -9.69 5.99
CA ARG A 194 -8.08 -10.70 5.52
C ARG A 194 -8.61 -11.58 6.65
N GLU A 195 -7.73 -12.04 7.54
CA GLU A 195 -8.08 -12.86 8.71
C GLU A 195 -9.09 -12.17 9.62
N GLU A 196 -9.00 -10.84 9.74
CA GLU A 196 -9.87 -10.03 10.59
C GLU A 196 -11.01 -9.34 9.82
N ALA A 197 -11.27 -9.76 8.58
CA ALA A 197 -12.29 -9.16 7.71
C ALA A 197 -12.20 -7.61 7.60
N ALA A 198 -10.98 -7.08 7.71
CA ALA A 198 -10.67 -5.66 7.67
C ALA A 198 -10.27 -5.22 6.26
N ASN A 199 -10.45 -3.94 5.96
CA ASN A 199 -10.09 -3.38 4.66
C ASN A 199 -8.60 -2.99 4.63
N PRO A 200 -7.76 -3.62 3.79
CA PRO A 200 -6.35 -3.25 3.68
C PRO A 200 -6.17 -1.97 2.86
N VAL A 201 -5.44 -1.00 3.39
CA VAL A 201 -5.13 0.27 2.72
C VAL A 201 -3.63 0.51 2.67
N THR A 202 -3.06 0.52 1.46
CA THR A 202 -1.62 0.75 1.28
C THR A 202 -1.31 2.24 1.18
N VAL A 203 -0.46 2.74 2.09
CA VAL A 203 0.03 4.12 2.08
C VAL A 203 1.45 4.12 1.54
N ASP A 204 1.59 4.29 0.22
CA ASP A 204 2.89 4.24 -0.46
C ASP A 204 3.62 5.59 -0.49
N LEU A 205 4.70 5.68 0.27
CA LEU A 205 5.60 6.83 0.38
C LEU A 205 6.97 6.57 -0.28
N ARG A 206 7.09 5.53 -1.12
CA ARG A 206 8.32 5.24 -1.87
C ARG A 206 8.65 6.29 -2.93
N HIS A 207 7.67 7.09 -3.33
CA HIS A 207 7.85 8.23 -4.24
C HIS A 207 8.65 9.38 -3.63
N VAL A 208 8.83 9.44 -2.30
CA VAL A 208 9.58 10.52 -1.65
C VAL A 208 11.07 10.39 -1.99
N PRO A 209 11.72 11.43 -2.56
CA PRO A 209 13.10 11.32 -3.02
C PRO A 209 14.09 10.92 -1.92
N LEU A 210 15.07 10.07 -2.27
CA LEU A 210 16.12 9.62 -1.34
C LEU A 210 16.82 10.79 -0.64
N ALA A 211 17.16 11.84 -1.38
CA ALA A 211 17.83 13.02 -0.83
C ALA A 211 17.00 13.70 0.27
N VAL A 212 15.67 13.75 0.11
CA VAL A 212 14.76 14.29 1.14
C VAL A 212 14.74 13.38 2.36
N CYS A 213 14.67 12.07 2.15
CA CYS A 213 14.68 11.07 3.23
C CYS A 213 15.96 11.16 4.06
N LEU A 214 17.13 11.22 3.40
CA LEU A 214 18.44 11.35 4.03
C LEU A 214 18.56 12.64 4.83
N ARG A 215 18.20 13.79 4.23
CA ARG A 215 18.21 15.09 4.92
C ARG A 215 17.36 15.06 6.18
N ARG A 216 16.11 14.57 6.10
CA ARG A 216 15.21 14.47 7.25
C ARG A 216 15.71 13.49 8.31
N ASN A 217 16.33 12.39 7.89
CA ASN A 217 16.91 11.41 8.81
C ASN A 217 18.15 11.95 9.54
N ALA A 218 18.97 12.77 8.88
CA ALA A 218 20.14 13.39 9.50
C ALA A 218 19.78 14.29 10.68
N SER A 219 18.60 14.93 10.66
CA SER A 219 18.06 15.74 11.76
C SER A 219 17.43 14.94 12.90
N ARG A 220 17.42 13.59 12.85
CA ARG A 220 16.89 12.74 13.93
C ARG A 220 17.97 12.45 14.97
N HIS A 221 17.54 12.05 16.18
CA HIS A 221 18.44 11.72 17.28
C HIS A 221 18.17 10.32 17.83
N GLY A 222 19.16 9.75 18.52
CA GLY A 222 19.08 8.44 19.17
C GLY A 222 18.66 7.32 18.21
N ALA A 223 17.83 6.39 18.70
CA ALA A 223 17.35 5.23 17.95
C ALA A 223 16.50 5.59 16.70
N ALA A 224 15.96 6.82 16.63
CA ALA A 224 15.18 7.27 15.48
C ALA A 224 16.04 7.63 14.26
N ARG A 225 17.35 7.88 14.46
CA ARG A 225 18.31 8.15 13.38
C ARG A 225 18.88 6.84 12.85
N VAL A 226 18.48 6.48 11.62
CA VAL A 226 18.99 5.28 10.96
C VAL A 226 20.31 5.60 10.24
N PRO A 227 21.35 4.77 10.32
CA PRO A 227 22.58 4.96 9.55
C PRO A 227 22.31 5.14 8.05
N GLU A 228 22.91 6.16 7.43
CA GLU A 228 22.69 6.51 6.02
C GLU A 228 22.93 5.32 5.07
N ARG A 229 23.99 4.54 5.32
CA ARG A 229 24.29 3.33 4.54
C ARG A 229 23.12 2.34 4.48
N ILE A 230 22.34 2.23 5.56
CA ILE A 230 21.18 1.34 5.64
C ILE A 230 20.03 1.90 4.81
N ILE A 231 19.77 3.20 4.86
CA ILE A 231 18.71 3.85 4.06
C ILE A 231 19.01 3.71 2.57
N ARG A 232 20.28 3.92 2.17
CA ARG A 232 20.72 3.74 0.78
C ARG A 232 20.57 2.29 0.32
N ALA A 233 20.94 1.33 1.16
CA ALA A 233 20.73 -0.09 0.87
C ALA A 233 19.24 -0.43 0.69
N MET A 234 18.37 0.04 1.61
CA MET A 234 16.92 -0.13 1.50
C MET A 234 16.36 0.49 0.20
N HIS A 235 16.83 1.69 -0.18
CA HIS A 235 16.39 2.34 -1.42
C HIS A 235 16.78 1.52 -2.64
N ALA A 236 18.04 1.07 -2.71
CA ALA A 236 18.53 0.27 -3.83
C ALA A 236 17.82 -1.08 -3.96
N GLN A 237 17.40 -1.68 -2.83
CA GLN A 237 16.74 -2.99 -2.81
C GLN A 237 15.25 -2.94 -3.10
N HIS A 238 14.55 -1.87 -2.69
CA HIS A 238 13.08 -1.87 -2.63
C HIS A 238 12.38 -0.67 -3.28
N VAL A 239 13.14 0.33 -3.75
CA VAL A 239 12.58 1.57 -4.31
C VAL A 239 13.07 1.83 -5.72
N THR A 240 14.35 1.64 -6.00
CA THR A 240 14.85 1.68 -7.37
C THR A 240 14.28 0.48 -8.16
N PRO A 241 13.79 0.66 -9.40
CA PRO A 241 13.50 -0.48 -10.27
C PRO A 241 14.80 -1.25 -10.49
N THR A 242 14.89 -2.46 -9.93
CA THR A 242 16.09 -3.27 -10.08
C THR A 242 16.13 -3.83 -11.50
N LEU A 243 16.85 -3.17 -12.41
CA LEU A 243 17.39 -3.83 -13.61
C LEU A 243 18.46 -4.83 -13.16
N LYS A 244 18.08 -6.01 -12.69
CA LYS A 244 19.02 -7.12 -12.49
C LYS A 244 18.43 -8.45 -12.92
N GLY A 245 18.98 -8.94 -14.03
CA GLY A 245 19.24 -10.36 -14.25
C GLY A 245 18.49 -10.97 -15.43
N HIS A 246 19.06 -10.88 -16.64
CA HIS A 246 19.34 -12.01 -17.54
C HIS A 246 20.09 -11.49 -18.78
N LEU A 247 21.39 -11.23 -18.59
CA LEU A 247 22.38 -11.33 -19.64
C LEU A 247 23.28 -12.51 -19.27
N ARG A 248 22.90 -13.71 -19.72
CA ARG A 248 23.77 -14.81 -20.11
C ARG A 248 23.03 -15.64 -21.15
#